data_AF-F9RIF9-F1
#
_entry.id   AF-F9RIF9-F1
#
_cell.length_a   1.000
_cell.length_b   1.000
_cell.length_c   1.000
_cell.angle_alpha   90.00
_cell.angle_beta   90.00
_cell.angle_gamma   90.00
#
_symmetry.space_group_name_H-M   'P 1'
#
loop_
_entity.id
_entity.type
_entity.pdbx_description
1 polymer ?
#
loop_
_entity_poly.entity_id
_entity_poly.type
_entity_poly.pdbx_seq_one_letter_code
_entity_poly.pdbx_strand_id
1 'polypeptide(L)'
;MKKTLCALALMVCAGTSTAFAKEVDTLQVSVRTVYPTTVNTVGDAVKWFVEPLGYYVLTDHPAPASAKALLAKPIPMEAMMHRTMPVLHAVQLLIGQNNTIIVDKKNRLITVSEGR
;
A
#
# COMPACT_ATOMS: atom_id res chain seq x y z
N MET A 1 53.64 15.62 45.08
CA MET A 1 53.20 16.74 44.21
C MET A 1 53.99 16.69 42.91
N LYS A 2 53.40 16.29 41.78
CA LYS A 2 53.89 16.54 40.41
C LYS A 2 52.86 16.02 39.38
N LYS A 3 51.94 16.93 39.05
CA LYS A 3 51.31 17.21 37.75
C LYS A 3 50.93 16.00 36.88
N THR A 4 49.68 15.58 37.03
CA THR A 4 48.86 14.86 36.06
C THR A 4 48.75 15.66 34.75
N LEU A 5 49.29 15.13 33.64
CA LEU A 5 48.93 15.55 32.29
C LEU A 5 47.85 14.60 31.77
N CYS A 6 46.59 14.96 31.93
CA CYS A 6 45.47 14.34 31.21
C CYS A 6 45.44 14.93 29.81
N ALA A 7 45.96 14.20 28.82
CA ALA A 7 45.77 14.53 27.42
C ALA A 7 44.31 14.25 27.02
N LEU A 8 43.57 15.34 26.81
CA LEU A 8 42.17 15.37 26.41
C LEU A 8 42.08 15.01 24.92
N ALA A 9 41.92 13.74 24.60
CA ALA A 9 41.60 13.28 23.26
C ALA A 9 40.08 13.47 23.02
N LEU A 10 39.70 14.66 22.55
CA LEU A 10 38.37 14.93 22.00
C LEU A 10 38.23 14.21 20.64
N MET A 11 37.80 12.95 20.70
CA MET A 11 37.39 12.18 19.53
C MET A 11 36.02 12.70 19.06
N VAL A 12 36.04 13.61 18.07
CA VAL A 12 34.84 14.06 17.36
C VAL A 12 34.43 12.94 16.39
N CYS A 13 33.57 12.04 16.85
CA CYS A 13 32.81 11.16 15.97
C CYS A 13 31.60 11.92 15.44
N ALA A 14 31.79 12.77 14.42
CA ALA A 14 30.69 13.30 13.63
C ALA A 14 30.19 12.22 12.65
N GLY A 15 29.63 11.14 13.19
CA GLY A 15 28.86 10.17 12.43
C GLY A 15 27.45 10.69 12.27
N THR A 16 27.19 11.53 11.27
CA THR A 16 25.81 11.74 10.79
C THR A 16 25.37 10.46 10.10
N SER A 17 24.94 9.48 10.88
CA SER A 17 24.17 8.34 10.37
C SER A 17 22.82 8.89 9.92
N THR A 18 22.77 9.43 8.70
CA THR A 18 21.50 9.58 7.97
C THR A 18 21.09 8.17 7.56
N ALA A 19 20.63 7.37 8.53
CA ALA A 19 19.88 6.18 8.25
C ALA A 19 18.63 6.66 7.50
N PHE A 20 18.66 6.59 6.17
CA PHE A 20 17.44 6.66 5.39
C PHE A 20 16.56 5.55 5.94
N ALA A 21 15.53 5.92 6.71
CA ALA A 21 14.50 4.98 7.12
C ALA A 21 13.99 4.36 5.83
N LYS A 22 14.26 3.07 5.64
CA LYS A 22 13.80 2.32 4.47
C LYS A 22 12.29 2.50 4.43
N GLU A 23 11.79 3.21 3.41
CA GLU A 23 10.36 3.45 3.25
C GLU A 23 9.65 2.09 3.21
N VAL A 24 8.81 1.84 4.20
CA VAL A 24 8.11 0.56 4.36
C VAL A 24 7.00 0.53 3.31
N ASP A 25 7.01 -0.49 2.45
CA ASP A 25 5.94 -0.69 1.47
C ASP A 25 4.67 -1.19 2.18
N THR A 26 3.77 -0.25 2.50
CA THR A 26 2.54 -0.53 3.25
C THR A 26 1.57 -1.44 2.48
N LEU A 27 1.68 -1.53 1.14
CA LEU A 27 0.83 -2.39 0.32
C LEU A 27 1.21 -3.88 0.39
N GLN A 28 2.32 -4.21 1.05
CA GLN A 28 2.72 -5.60 1.33
C GLN A 28 2.23 -6.10 2.69
N VAL A 29 1.57 -5.26 3.49
CA VAL A 29 1.00 -5.64 4.78
C VAL A 29 -0.17 -6.61 4.56
N SER A 30 -0.27 -7.61 5.44
CA SER A 30 -1.37 -8.58 5.41
C SER A 30 -2.65 -7.98 5.96
N VAL A 31 -3.76 -8.20 5.25
CA VAL A 31 -5.12 -7.81 5.64
C VAL A 31 -6.04 -9.02 5.70
N ARG A 32 -7.11 -8.89 6.49
CA ARG A 32 -8.20 -9.86 6.54
C ARG A 32 -9.27 -9.48 5.52
N THR A 33 -9.71 -10.43 4.69
CA THR A 33 -10.81 -10.25 3.75
C THR A 33 -12.17 -10.33 4.45
N VAL A 34 -12.42 -9.35 5.33
CA VAL A 34 -13.68 -9.16 6.05
C VAL A 34 -14.17 -7.75 5.75
N TYR A 35 -15.39 -7.65 5.24
CA TYR A 35 -15.97 -6.39 4.78
C TYR A 35 -17.13 -5.97 5.71
N PRO A 36 -17.23 -4.68 6.06
CA PRO A 36 -18.44 -4.17 6.70
C PRO A 36 -19.61 -4.17 5.72
N THR A 37 -20.84 -4.07 6.23
CA THR A 37 -22.07 -4.04 5.40
C THR A 37 -22.16 -2.84 4.46
N THR A 38 -21.32 -1.82 4.66
CA THR A 38 -21.24 -0.64 3.79
C THR A 38 -20.40 -0.87 2.52
N VAL A 39 -19.65 -1.97 2.46
CA VAL A 39 -18.74 -2.30 1.34
C VAL A 39 -19.46 -3.26 0.40
N ASN A 40 -19.87 -2.75 -0.76
CA ASN A 40 -20.79 -3.47 -1.67
C ASN A 40 -20.17 -3.74 -3.05
N THR A 41 -19.27 -2.87 -3.49
CA THR A 41 -18.60 -2.98 -4.79
C THR A 41 -17.12 -3.35 -4.63
N VAL A 42 -16.51 -3.82 -5.71
CA VAL A 42 -15.06 -3.98 -5.82
C VAL A 42 -14.35 -2.67 -5.45
N GLY A 43 -14.85 -1.53 -5.90
CA GLY A 43 -14.31 -0.21 -5.58
C GLY A 43 -14.34 0.11 -4.09
N ASP A 44 -15.46 -0.17 -3.42
CA ASP A 44 -15.57 0.01 -1.98
C ASP A 44 -14.59 -0.89 -1.22
N ALA A 45 -14.45 -2.15 -1.67
CA ALA A 45 -13.54 -3.11 -1.05
C ALA A 45 -12.07 -2.74 -1.28
N VAL A 46 -11.70 -2.23 -2.46
CA VAL A 46 -10.35 -1.72 -2.72
C VAL A 46 -10.07 -0.52 -1.81
N LYS A 47 -10.98 0.46 -1.74
CA LYS A 47 -10.84 1.63 -0.85
C LYS A 47 -10.68 1.22 0.61
N TRP A 48 -11.50 0.28 1.07
CA TRP A 48 -11.45 -0.29 2.43
C TRP A 48 -10.05 -0.80 2.80
N PHE A 49 -9.35 -1.42 1.85
CA PHE A 49 -8.00 -1.92 2.10
C PHE A 49 -6.91 -0.85 1.99
N VAL A 50 -7.02 0.09 1.05
CA VAL A 50 -5.89 0.93 0.65
C VAL A 50 -5.92 2.34 1.25
N GLU A 51 -7.10 2.88 1.55
CA GLU A 51 -7.24 4.22 2.15
C GLU A 51 -6.63 4.31 3.57
N PRO A 52 -6.77 3.29 4.45
CA PRO A 52 -6.07 3.27 5.74
C PRO A 52 -4.53 3.29 5.60
N LEU A 53 -4.01 2.90 4.44
CA LEU A 53 -2.57 2.89 4.12
C LEU A 53 -2.10 4.18 3.45
N GLY A 54 -3.01 5.16 3.28
CA GLY A 54 -2.75 6.46 2.69
C GLY A 54 -2.83 6.49 1.16
N TYR A 55 -3.33 5.42 0.52
CA TYR A 55 -3.53 5.34 -0.92
C TYR A 55 -4.96 5.70 -1.32
N TYR A 56 -5.11 6.33 -2.49
CA TYR A 56 -6.41 6.74 -3.03
C TYR A 56 -6.72 6.04 -4.35
N VAL A 57 -7.97 5.67 -4.53
CA VAL A 57 -8.43 5.03 -5.77
C VAL A 57 -8.76 6.07 -6.83
N LEU A 58 -8.09 6.00 -7.97
CA LEU A 58 -8.30 6.86 -9.12
C LEU A 58 -9.19 6.16 -10.17
N THR A 59 -10.30 6.80 -10.54
CA THR A 59 -11.25 6.28 -11.54
C THR A 59 -11.40 7.18 -12.77
N ASP A 60 -11.11 8.46 -12.63
CA ASP A 60 -11.16 9.44 -13.71
C ASP A 60 -9.75 9.68 -14.29
N HIS A 61 -9.68 10.37 -15.43
CA HIS A 61 -8.43 10.69 -16.11
C HIS A 61 -7.36 11.19 -15.11
N PRO A 62 -6.14 10.62 -15.10
CA PRO A 62 -5.52 9.75 -16.11
C PRO A 62 -5.76 8.24 -15.97
N ALA A 63 -6.72 7.76 -15.17
CA ALA A 63 -7.01 6.33 -15.06
C ALA A 63 -7.48 5.69 -16.38
N PRO A 64 -7.27 4.39 -16.59
CA PRO A 64 -7.83 3.65 -17.71
C PRO A 64 -9.37 3.75 -17.74
N ALA A 65 -9.95 3.84 -18.94
CA ALA A 65 -11.40 3.93 -19.11
C ALA A 65 -12.17 2.74 -18.50
N SER A 66 -11.54 1.56 -18.44
CA SER A 66 -12.11 0.35 -17.83
C SER A 66 -12.13 0.39 -16.30
N ALA A 67 -11.36 1.29 -15.65
CA ALA A 67 -11.24 1.34 -14.19
C ALA A 67 -12.60 1.51 -13.50
N LYS A 68 -13.39 2.48 -13.97
CA LYS A 68 -14.71 2.78 -13.41
C LYS A 68 -15.67 1.58 -13.53
N ALA A 69 -15.65 0.90 -14.67
CA ALA A 69 -16.50 -0.26 -14.91
C ALA A 69 -16.09 -1.48 -14.06
N LEU A 70 -14.79 -1.72 -13.91
CA LEU A 70 -14.27 -2.81 -13.07
C LEU A 70 -14.57 -2.60 -11.59
N LEU A 71 -14.36 -1.38 -11.10
CA LEU A 71 -14.56 -1.04 -9.69
C LEU A 71 -16.05 -0.96 -9.31
N ALA A 72 -16.95 -0.73 -10.28
CA ALA A 72 -18.40 -0.75 -10.04
C ALA A 72 -19.00 -2.16 -9.93
N LYS A 73 -18.23 -3.23 -10.20
CA LYS A 73 -18.71 -4.61 -10.10
C LYS A 73 -19.03 -4.99 -8.65
N PRO A 74 -19.97 -5.92 -8.41
CA PRO A 74 -20.15 -6.51 -7.09
C PRO A 74 -18.90 -7.28 -6.66
N ILE A 75 -18.73 -7.46 -5.34
CA ILE A 75 -17.62 -8.23 -4.79
C ILE A 75 -17.73 -9.69 -5.25
N PRO A 76 -16.68 -10.26 -5.88
CA PRO A 76 -16.71 -11.65 -6.32
C PRO A 76 -16.77 -12.62 -5.13
N MET A 77 -17.46 -13.74 -5.30
CA MET A 77 -17.68 -14.73 -4.23
C MET A 77 -16.36 -15.26 -3.65
N GLU A 78 -15.34 -15.42 -4.50
CA GLU A 78 -14.01 -15.89 -4.13
C GLU A 78 -13.33 -14.94 -3.14
N ALA A 79 -13.64 -13.64 -3.21
CA ALA A 79 -13.11 -12.61 -2.31
C ALA A 79 -13.87 -12.50 -0.98
N MET A 80 -15.05 -13.13 -0.86
CA MET A 80 -15.84 -13.15 0.38
C MET A 80 -15.39 -14.23 1.38
N MET A 81 -14.51 -15.15 0.96
CA MET A 81 -13.90 -16.11 1.87
C MET A 81 -12.94 -15.40 2.83
N HIS A 82 -13.13 -15.60 4.14
CA HIS A 82 -12.28 -15.04 5.19
C HIS A 82 -10.88 -15.63 5.15
N ARG A 83 -9.91 -14.83 4.70
CA ARG A 83 -8.50 -15.20 4.54
C ARG A 83 -7.63 -14.03 5.01
N THR A 84 -6.37 -14.32 5.31
CA THR A 84 -5.35 -13.30 5.55
C THR A 84 -4.32 -13.35 4.42
N MET A 85 -4.12 -12.24 3.73
CA MET A 85 -3.19 -12.15 2.60
C MET A 85 -2.69 -10.70 2.41
N PRO A 86 -1.59 -10.48 1.67
CA PRO A 86 -1.12 -9.13 1.33
C PRO A 86 -2.20 -8.29 0.65
N VAL A 87 -2.21 -6.98 0.90
CA VAL A 87 -3.20 -6.04 0.33
C VAL A 87 -3.30 -6.18 -1.19
N LEU A 88 -2.16 -6.19 -1.89
CA LEU A 88 -2.17 -6.34 -3.35
C LEU A 88 -2.77 -7.67 -3.82
N HIS A 89 -2.62 -8.75 -3.05
CA HIS A 89 -3.25 -10.03 -3.38
C HIS A 89 -4.76 -9.97 -3.17
N ALA A 90 -5.23 -9.32 -2.10
CA ALA A 90 -6.65 -9.11 -1.86
C ALA A 90 -7.27 -8.23 -2.96
N VAL A 91 -6.60 -7.14 -3.35
CA VAL A 91 -7.02 -6.28 -4.47
C VAL A 91 -7.04 -7.07 -5.79
N GLN A 92 -6.03 -7.91 -6.05
CA GLN A 92 -5.98 -8.72 -7.27
C GLN A 92 -7.16 -9.71 -7.34
N LEU A 93 -7.52 -10.32 -6.21
CA LEU A 93 -8.65 -11.23 -6.11
C LEU A 93 -9.98 -10.50 -6.39
N LEU A 94 -10.13 -9.27 -5.88
CA LEU A 94 -11.31 -8.44 -6.11
C LEU A 94 -11.49 -8.05 -7.58
N ILE A 95 -10.40 -7.66 -8.25
CA ILE A 95 -10.47 -7.19 -9.63
C ILE A 95 -10.48 -8.35 -10.63
N GLY A 96 -10.10 -9.57 -10.22
CA GLY A 96 -9.98 -10.75 -11.07
C GLY A 96 -8.56 -10.92 -11.64
N GLN A 97 -8.14 -12.18 -11.84
CA GLN A 97 -6.75 -12.53 -12.19
C GLN A 97 -6.29 -12.02 -13.55
N ASN A 98 -7.22 -11.77 -14.48
CA ASN A 98 -6.90 -11.28 -15.81
C ASN A 98 -6.80 -9.75 -15.86
N ASN A 99 -7.01 -9.04 -14.75
CA ASN A 99 -6.97 -7.58 -14.70
C ASN A 99 -5.70 -7.09 -14.01
N THR A 100 -5.29 -5.86 -14.32
CA THR A 100 -4.02 -5.30 -13.86
C THR A 100 -4.25 -4.24 -12.78
N ILE A 101 -3.48 -4.31 -11.70
CA ILE A 101 -3.38 -3.24 -10.70
C ILE A 101 -2.27 -2.28 -11.14
N ILE A 102 -2.58 -0.99 -11.19
CA ILE A 102 -1.60 0.06 -11.48
C ILE A 102 -1.41 0.86 -10.18
N VAL A 103 -0.17 0.95 -9.72
CA VAL A 103 0.19 1.62 -8.46
C VAL A 103 1.16 2.75 -8.73
N ASP A 104 0.78 3.96 -8.35
CA ASP A 104 1.67 5.10 -8.25
C ASP A 104 2.03 5.32 -6.78
N LYS A 105 3.20 4.79 -6.39
CA LYS A 105 3.69 4.93 -5.00
C LYS A 105 4.06 6.37 -4.64
N LYS A 106 4.47 7.19 -5.63
CA LYS A 106 4.90 8.56 -5.41
C LYS A 106 3.71 9.45 -5.02
N ASN A 107 2.60 9.31 -5.73
CA ASN A 107 1.38 10.08 -5.48
C ASN A 107 0.37 9.34 -4.57
N ARG A 108 0.71 8.12 -4.13
CA ARG A 108 -0.16 7.22 -3.38
C ARG A 108 -1.51 7.01 -4.07
N LEU A 109 -1.47 6.70 -5.36
CA LEU A 109 -2.65 6.42 -6.16
C LEU A 109 -2.68 4.94 -6.58
N ILE A 110 -3.88 4.39 -6.63
CA ILE A 110 -4.15 3.05 -7.16
C ILE A 110 -5.25 3.16 -8.20
N THR A 111 -5.08 2.48 -9.32
CA THR A 111 -6.13 2.28 -10.31
C THR A 111 -6.05 0.87 -10.89
N VAL A 112 -7.01 0.51 -11.72
CA VAL A 112 -7.11 -0.83 -12.30
C VAL A 112 -7.36 -0.73 -13.80
N SER A 113 -6.87 -1.71 -14.54
CA SER A 113 -7.15 -1.85 -15.96
C SER A 113 -7.67 -3.24 -16.24
N GLU A 114 -8.60 -3.34 -17.17
CA GLU A 114 -8.88 -4.61 -17.84
C GLU A 114 -7.59 -5.11 -18.49
N GLY A 115 -7.25 -6.38 -18.26
CA GLY A 115 -6.15 -7.00 -18.99
C GLY A 115 -6.65 -7.50 -20.34
N ARG A 116 -5.72 -7.57 -21.30
CA ARG A 116 -5.98 -8.03 -22.65
C ARG A 116 -5.84 -9.54 -22.74
#